data_AF-A0AA92EDW7-F1
#
_entry.id   AF-A0AA92EDW7-F1
#
_cell.length_a   1.000
_cell.length_b   1.000
_cell.length_c   1.000
_cell.angle_alpha   90.00
_cell.angle_beta   90.00
_cell.angle_gamma   90.00
#
_symmetry.space_group_name_H-M   'P 1'
#
loop_
_entity.id
_entity.type
_entity.pdbx_description
1 polymer ?
#
loop_
_entity_poly.entity_id
_entity_poly.type
_entity_poly.pdbx_seq_one_letter_code
_entity_poly.pdbx_strand_id
1 'polypeptide(L)'
;MRASTRAGTGLVLASVALMLTAGITRAQAVDELSPALLGELMGFVQNAYFNANRLSEMPKFPTQRAATQPEVLKAVADALRVRQRTCTSVISANYADDSGNNLVINCVGGSYMVDAKRGKITP
;
A
#
# COMPACT_ATOMS: atom_id res chain seq x y z
N MET A 1 18.02 9.97 -62.84
CA MET A 1 18.87 11.17 -62.64
C MET A 1 18.03 12.17 -61.85
N ARG A 2 18.45 12.69 -60.68
CA ARG A 2 19.09 14.02 -60.48
C ARG A 2 18.46 15.13 -61.35
N ALA A 3 18.14 16.35 -60.92
CA ALA A 3 18.33 17.12 -59.68
C ALA A 3 17.51 18.46 -59.79
N SER A 4 17.31 19.35 -58.81
CA SER A 4 17.35 19.34 -57.32
C SER A 4 16.99 20.75 -56.78
N THR A 5 16.47 20.86 -55.53
CA THR A 5 16.49 22.07 -54.65
C THR A 5 15.71 23.34 -55.11
N ARG A 6 15.32 24.32 -54.27
CA ARG A 6 15.83 24.74 -52.95
C ARG A 6 14.83 25.58 -52.10
N ALA A 7 15.04 25.53 -50.78
CA ALA A 7 14.87 26.59 -49.76
C ALA A 7 13.50 27.26 -49.47
N GLY A 8 13.20 27.31 -48.17
CA GLY A 8 12.15 28.12 -47.54
C GLY A 8 12.35 28.13 -46.02
N THR A 9 13.45 28.69 -45.53
CA THR A 9 13.76 28.80 -44.09
C THR A 9 12.84 29.81 -43.41
N GLY A 10 12.02 29.36 -42.46
CA GLY A 10 11.17 30.21 -41.61
C GLY A 10 11.32 29.84 -40.14
N LEU A 11 12.08 30.65 -39.41
CA LEU A 11 12.33 30.50 -37.97
C LEU A 11 11.16 31.10 -37.16
N VAL A 12 10.52 30.32 -36.29
CA VAL A 12 9.80 30.87 -35.12
C VAL A 12 10.09 29.99 -33.91
N LEU A 13 10.77 30.55 -32.91
CA LEU A 13 10.82 29.96 -31.57
C LEU A 13 9.47 30.20 -30.88
N ALA A 14 8.88 29.14 -30.33
CA ALA A 14 7.77 29.24 -29.38
C ALA A 14 8.03 28.30 -28.20
N SER A 15 8.88 28.75 -27.28
CA SER A 15 9.13 28.07 -26.01
C SER A 15 7.86 28.11 -25.15
N VAL A 16 7.18 26.98 -24.99
CA VAL A 16 6.15 26.80 -23.96
C VAL A 16 6.62 25.72 -23.00
N ALA A 17 7.23 26.13 -21.90
CA ALA A 17 7.54 25.25 -20.79
C ALA A 17 6.23 24.87 -20.09
N LEU A 18 5.70 23.70 -20.41
CA LEU A 18 4.58 23.11 -19.67
C LEU A 18 5.10 22.50 -18.35
N MET A 19 5.43 23.36 -17.39
CA MET A 19 5.36 22.95 -15.98
C MET A 19 3.90 22.68 -15.66
N LEU A 20 3.54 21.42 -15.39
CA LEU A 20 2.34 20.92 -14.71
C LEU A 20 2.30 19.40 -15.02
N THR A 21 2.31 18.47 -14.07
CA THR A 21 2.08 18.58 -12.62
C THR A 21 3.17 17.84 -11.85
N ALA A 22 3.78 18.52 -10.87
CA ALA A 22 4.19 17.78 -9.68
C ALA A 22 2.90 17.17 -9.11
N GLY A 23 2.73 15.85 -9.26
CA GLY A 23 1.65 15.14 -8.62
C GLY A 23 1.83 15.36 -7.13
N ILE A 24 1.02 16.25 -6.55
CA ILE A 24 0.97 16.42 -5.12
C ILE A 24 0.41 15.11 -4.60
N THR A 25 1.32 14.21 -4.22
CA THR A 25 0.99 13.03 -3.42
C THR A 25 0.40 13.60 -2.15
N ARG A 26 -0.92 13.79 -2.15
CA ARG A 26 -1.69 13.92 -0.94
C ARG A 26 -1.37 12.63 -0.20
N ALA A 27 -0.51 12.72 0.79
CA ALA A 27 -0.45 11.74 1.85
C ALA A 27 -1.88 11.70 2.36
N GLN A 28 -2.65 10.72 1.89
CA GLN A 28 -3.98 10.47 2.40
C GLN A 28 -3.72 10.16 3.86
N ALA A 29 -4.13 11.09 4.73
CA ALA A 29 -4.08 10.84 6.16
C ALA A 29 -4.90 9.57 6.36
N VAL A 30 -4.22 8.47 6.65
CA VAL A 30 -4.91 7.25 7.04
C VAL A 30 -5.61 7.62 8.32
N ASP A 31 -6.94 7.50 8.33
CA ASP A 31 -7.73 7.83 9.51
C ASP A 31 -7.13 7.15 10.75
N GLU A 32 -7.16 7.86 11.88
CA GLU A 32 -6.51 7.36 13.09
C GLU A 32 -7.19 6.07 13.55
N LEU A 33 -6.46 4.96 13.49
CA LEU A 33 -7.01 3.64 13.77
C LEU A 33 -7.03 3.43 15.28
N SER A 34 -8.14 2.89 15.78
CA SER A 34 -8.25 2.58 17.21
C SER A 34 -7.14 1.61 17.65
N PRO A 35 -6.64 1.71 18.90
CA PRO A 35 -5.63 0.78 19.42
C PRO A 35 -6.05 -0.70 19.34
N ALA A 36 -7.35 -0.99 19.44
CA ALA A 36 -7.91 -2.33 19.27
C ALA A 36 -7.72 -2.85 17.84
N LEU A 37 -8.04 -2.02 16.83
CA LEU A 37 -7.86 -2.37 15.42
C LEU A 37 -6.38 -2.52 15.05
N LEU A 38 -5.50 -1.69 15.60
CA LEU A 38 -4.05 -1.87 15.46
C LEU A 38 -3.60 -3.21 16.08
N GLY A 39 -4.18 -3.62 17.21
CA GLY A 39 -3.96 -4.93 17.82
C GLY A 39 -4.32 -6.10 16.89
N GLU A 40 -5.53 -6.09 16.32
CA GLU A 40 -5.99 -7.13 15.38
C GLU A 40 -5.14 -7.16 14.11
N LEU A 41 -4.69 -6.00 13.59
CA LEU A 41 -3.76 -5.93 12.46
C LEU A 41 -2.40 -6.55 12.78
N MET A 42 -1.85 -6.36 13.99
CA MET A 42 -0.64 -7.07 14.44
C MET A 42 -0.85 -8.58 14.60
N GLY A 43 -2.04 -9.01 15.00
CA GLY A 43 -2.44 -10.43 15.01
C GLY A 43 -2.47 -11.02 13.60
N PHE A 44 -3.11 -10.32 12.65
CA PHE A 44 -3.13 -10.69 11.23
C PHE A 44 -1.73 -10.87 10.67
N VAL A 45 -0.80 -9.94 10.93
CA VAL A 45 0.60 -10.05 10.48
C VAL A 45 1.25 -11.35 10.96
N GLN A 46 1.19 -11.64 12.26
CA GLN A 46 1.78 -12.87 12.82
C GLN A 46 1.19 -14.13 12.19
N ASN A 47 -0.14 -14.21 12.10
CA ASN A 47 -0.84 -15.36 11.51
C ASN A 47 -0.57 -15.49 10.01
N ALA A 48 -0.43 -14.38 9.27
CA ALA A 48 -0.11 -14.40 7.85
C ALA A 48 1.30 -14.95 7.57
N TYR A 49 2.29 -14.56 8.36
CA TYR A 49 3.67 -15.07 8.27
C TYR A 49 3.80 -16.53 8.76
N PHE A 50 3.06 -16.91 9.82
CA PHE A 50 2.94 -18.29 10.27
C PHE A 50 2.38 -19.20 9.17
N ASN A 51 1.22 -18.86 8.61
CA ASN A 51 0.55 -19.61 7.54
C ASN A 51 1.35 -19.65 6.23
N ALA A 52 2.31 -18.75 6.03
CA ALA A 52 3.22 -18.74 4.90
C ALA A 52 4.50 -19.57 5.13
N ASN A 53 4.71 -20.11 6.33
CA ASN A 53 5.96 -20.72 6.78
C ASN A 53 7.19 -19.79 6.67
N ARG A 54 6.99 -18.47 6.86
CA ARG A 54 8.03 -17.42 6.69
C ARG A 54 8.33 -16.64 7.97
N LEU A 55 8.15 -17.25 9.14
CA LEU A 55 8.34 -16.61 10.46
C LEU A 55 9.70 -15.89 10.64
N SER A 56 10.77 -16.38 10.00
CA SER A 56 12.10 -15.75 10.00
C SER A 56 12.14 -14.37 9.33
N GLU A 57 11.17 -14.07 8.48
CA GLU A 57 11.04 -12.82 7.71
C GLU A 57 9.99 -11.87 8.30
N MET A 58 9.37 -12.24 9.44
CA MET A 58 8.31 -11.46 10.06
C MET A 58 8.83 -10.10 10.58
N PRO A 59 8.15 -8.98 10.27
CA PRO A 59 8.47 -7.67 10.83
C PRO A 59 8.46 -7.72 12.36
N LYS A 60 9.54 -7.23 12.98
CA LYS A 60 9.66 -7.15 14.43
C LYS A 60 9.08 -5.84 14.92
N PHE A 61 7.96 -5.91 15.65
CA PHE A 61 7.42 -4.74 16.35
C PHE A 61 8.32 -4.36 17.55
N PRO A 62 8.36 -3.08 17.94
CA PRO A 62 9.11 -2.63 19.13
C PRO A 62 8.60 -3.31 20.41
N THR A 63 9.51 -3.66 21.32
CA THR A 63 9.18 -4.27 22.61
C THR A 63 9.20 -3.28 23.78
N GLN A 64 9.88 -2.13 23.62
CA GLN A 64 10.01 -1.10 24.67
C GLN A 64 8.97 0.04 24.54
N ARG A 65 8.18 0.06 23.46
CA ARG A 65 7.10 1.02 23.22
C ARG A 65 6.03 0.36 22.36
N ALA A 66 4.85 0.97 22.31
CA ALA A 66 3.84 0.59 21.32
C ALA A 66 4.39 0.77 19.88
N ALA A 67 3.98 -0.13 18.99
CA ALA A 67 4.14 0.07 17.56
C ALA A 67 3.25 1.24 17.11
N THR A 68 3.79 2.13 16.29
CA THR A 68 3.02 3.23 15.71
C THR A 68 2.14 2.72 14.56
N GLN A 69 1.03 3.41 14.27
CA GLN A 69 0.16 3.07 13.15
C GLN A 69 0.92 2.88 11.82
N PRO A 70 1.86 3.76 11.41
CA PRO A 70 2.67 3.52 10.21
C PRO A 70 3.52 2.24 10.23
N GLU A 71 4.06 1.84 11.39
CA GLU A 71 4.82 0.57 11.52
C GLU A 71 3.90 -0.65 11.36
N VAL A 72 2.70 -0.61 11.96
CA VAL A 72 1.69 -1.67 11.82
C VAL A 72 1.19 -1.76 10.37
N LEU A 73 0.81 -0.63 9.76
CA LEU A 73 0.30 -0.58 8.39
C LEU A 73 1.32 -1.05 7.34
N LYS A 74 2.61 -0.75 7.56
CA LYS A 74 3.70 -1.29 6.73
C LYS A 74 3.78 -2.81 6.87
N ALA A 75 3.79 -3.33 8.09
CA ALA A 75 3.86 -4.77 8.33
C ALA A 75 2.63 -5.52 7.76
N VAL A 76 1.45 -4.89 7.76
CA VAL A 76 0.23 -5.41 7.12
C VAL A 76 0.38 -5.51 5.59
N ALA A 77 0.93 -4.48 4.94
CA ALA A 77 1.22 -4.54 3.51
C ALA A 77 2.24 -5.63 3.18
N ASP A 78 3.28 -5.77 4.01
CA ASP A 78 4.29 -6.82 3.89
C ASP A 78 3.67 -8.23 4.04
N ALA A 79 2.79 -8.42 5.03
CA ALA A 79 2.05 -9.66 5.25
C ALA A 79 1.11 -10.03 4.08
N LEU A 80 0.41 -9.04 3.50
CA LEU A 80 -0.40 -9.24 2.29
C LEU A 80 0.46 -9.67 1.10
N ARG A 81 1.63 -9.04 0.89
CA ARG A 81 2.58 -9.41 -0.18
C ARG A 81 3.19 -10.80 0.02
N VAL A 82 3.49 -11.18 1.26
CA VAL A 82 3.94 -12.55 1.62
C VAL A 82 2.90 -13.60 1.23
N ARG A 83 1.61 -13.24 1.23
CA ARG A 83 0.48 -14.06 0.79
C ARG A 83 0.06 -13.79 -0.67
N GLN A 84 1.01 -13.31 -1.48
CA GLN A 84 0.86 -13.08 -2.93
C GLN A 84 -0.28 -12.10 -3.31
N ARG A 85 -0.57 -11.12 -2.44
CA ARG A 85 -1.52 -10.03 -2.72
C ARG A 85 -0.80 -8.74 -3.11
N THR A 86 -1.39 -7.99 -4.03
CA THR A 86 -0.91 -6.67 -4.46
C THR A 86 -1.30 -5.61 -3.43
N CYS A 87 -0.43 -5.38 -2.44
CA CYS A 87 -0.55 -4.28 -1.48
C CYS A 87 0.80 -3.57 -1.34
N THR A 88 0.98 -2.43 -2.02
CA THR A 88 2.21 -1.61 -1.91
C THR A 88 2.19 -0.77 -0.63
N SER A 89 1.02 -0.25 -0.26
CA SER A 89 0.76 0.45 0.99
C SER A 89 -0.72 0.30 1.36
N VAL A 90 -1.02 0.25 2.66
CA VAL A 90 -2.40 0.30 3.16
C VAL A 90 -2.90 1.74 3.10
N ILE A 91 -4.11 1.93 2.58
CA ILE A 91 -4.83 3.20 2.49
C ILE A 91 -5.78 3.34 3.69
N SER A 92 -6.49 2.26 4.03
CA SER A 92 -7.36 2.19 5.21
C SER A 92 -7.56 0.74 5.66
N ALA A 93 -7.92 0.55 6.92
CA ALA A 93 -8.35 -0.72 7.46
C ALA A 93 -9.56 -0.47 8.39
N ASN A 94 -10.54 -1.37 8.38
CA ASN A 94 -11.73 -1.31 9.23
C ASN A 94 -12.20 -2.73 9.58
N TYR A 95 -13.01 -2.85 10.62
CA TYR A 95 -13.78 -4.08 10.85
C TYR A 95 -14.80 -4.28 9.71
N ALA A 96 -14.91 -5.52 9.24
CA ALA A 96 -15.88 -5.93 8.22
C ALA A 96 -17.24 -6.29 8.83
N ASP A 97 -17.25 -6.65 10.12
CA ASP A 97 -18.42 -7.05 10.89
C ASP A 97 -18.23 -6.76 12.39
N ASP A 98 -19.32 -6.86 13.15
CA ASP A 98 -19.33 -6.66 14.61
C ASP A 98 -18.61 -7.78 15.39
N SER A 99 -18.12 -8.83 14.72
CA SER A 99 -17.45 -9.94 15.40
C SER A 99 -16.03 -9.59 15.85
N GLY A 100 -15.47 -8.51 15.29
CA GLY A 100 -14.09 -8.06 15.53
C GLY A 100 -13.01 -8.94 14.87
N ASN A 101 -13.39 -10.00 14.15
CA ASN A 101 -12.43 -10.97 13.59
C ASN A 101 -12.12 -10.71 12.12
N ASN A 102 -13.11 -10.24 11.36
CA ASN A 102 -12.96 -9.94 9.94
C ASN A 102 -12.63 -8.45 9.77
N LEU A 103 -11.58 -8.16 8.99
CA LEU A 103 -11.15 -6.81 8.65
C LEU A 103 -11.21 -6.61 7.14
N VAL A 104 -11.66 -5.44 6.68
CA VAL A 104 -11.45 -4.97 5.31
C VAL A 104 -10.19 -4.11 5.31
N ILE A 105 -9.20 -4.48 4.50
CA ILE A 105 -7.95 -3.75 4.31
C ILE A 105 -7.89 -3.26 2.86
N ASN A 106 -7.93 -1.94 2.68
CA ASN A 106 -7.79 -1.30 1.37
C ASN A 106 -6.33 -0.91 1.15
N CYS A 107 -5.78 -1.30 0.01
CA CYS A 107 -4.39 -1.03 -0.36
C CYS A 107 -4.27 -0.36 -1.73
N VAL A 108 -3.13 0.29 -1.96
CA VAL A 108 -2.63 0.53 -3.31
C VAL A 108 -2.35 -0.84 -3.94
N GLY A 109 -3.27 -1.29 -4.80
CA GLY A 109 -3.21 -2.58 -5.51
C GLY A 109 -4.37 -3.54 -5.23
N GLY A 110 -5.33 -3.22 -4.36
CA GLY A 110 -6.53 -4.03 -4.13
C GLY A 110 -7.23 -3.78 -2.79
N SER A 111 -8.39 -4.40 -2.59
CA SER A 111 -9.08 -4.47 -1.29
C SER A 111 -9.19 -5.93 -0.87
N TYR A 112 -8.99 -6.21 0.42
CA TYR A 112 -8.85 -7.56 0.94
C TYR A 112 -9.67 -7.74 2.22
N MET A 113 -10.54 -8.75 2.25
CA MET A 113 -11.18 -9.19 3.49
C MET A 113 -10.30 -10.25 4.17
N VAL A 114 -9.90 -10.01 5.41
CA VAL A 114 -9.02 -10.89 6.17
C VAL A 114 -9.64 -11.30 7.51
N ASP A 115 -9.53 -12.59 7.85
CA ASP A 115 -9.75 -13.11 9.20
C ASP A 115 -8.44 -12.91 9.98
N ALA A 116 -8.42 -11.95 10.91
CA ALA A 116 -7.23 -11.56 11.66
C ALA A 116 -6.72 -12.69 12.57
N LYS A 117 -7.63 -13.45 13.19
CA LYS A 117 -7.31 -14.55 14.11
C LYS A 117 -6.80 -15.80 13.39
N ARG A 118 -7.27 -16.07 12.16
CA ARG A 118 -6.79 -17.20 11.36
C ARG A 118 -5.72 -16.83 10.34
N GLY A 119 -5.45 -15.54 10.12
CA GLY A 119 -4.58 -15.07 9.04
C GLY A 119 -5.04 -15.56 7.66
N LYS A 120 -6.35 -15.70 7.45
CA LYS A 120 -6.94 -16.13 6.17
C LYS A 120 -7.33 -14.87 5.38
N ILE A 121 -6.96 -14.84 4.10
CA ILE A 121 -7.40 -13.80 3.16
C ILE A 121 -8.50 -14.42 2.32
N THR A 122 -9.72 -13.90 2.43
CA THR A 122 -10.82 -14.27 1.54
C THR A 122 -10.58 -13.62 0.17
N PRO A 123 -10.70 -14.37 -0.94
CA PRO A 123 -10.54 -13.83 -2.29
C PRO A 123 -11.67 -12.87 -2.67
#